data_AF-C7M273-F1
#
_entry.id   AF-C7M273-F1
#
_cell.length_a   1.000
_cell.length_b   1.000
_cell.length_c   1.000
_cell.angle_alpha   90.00
_cell.angle_beta   90.00
_cell.angle_gamma   90.00
#
_symmetry.space_group_name_H-M   'P 1'
#
loop_
_entity.id
_entity.type
_entity.pdbx_description
1 polymer ?
#
loop_
_entity_poly.entity_id
_entity_poly.type
_entity_poly.pdbx_seq_one_letter_code
_entity_poly.pdbx_strand_id
1 'polypeptide(L)'
;MVTWTFLDVSLAPDPSALPGGSVLQTLINGLAGWALLASLAGLVIGAAVWALGAHSQNYQQAYLGRRAVLVAGAAALLVGAAPAIVNFFFHLGLGVG
;
A
#
# COMPACT_ATOMS: atom_id res chain seq x y z
N MET A 1 -27.19 6.63 44.02
CA MET A 1 -26.42 5.68 43.19
C MET A 1 -26.75 6.00 41.75
N VAL A 2 -25.90 6.77 41.08
CA VAL A 2 -26.12 7.21 39.69
C VAL A 2 -25.08 6.50 38.85
N THR A 3 -25.49 5.49 38.09
CA THR A 3 -24.62 4.77 37.17
C THR A 3 -24.64 5.53 35.85
N TRP A 4 -23.54 6.22 35.55
CA TRP A 4 -23.34 6.89 34.28
C TRP A 4 -23.08 5.83 33.20
N THR A 5 -24.08 5.49 32.41
CA THR A 5 -23.87 4.71 31.18
C THR A 5 -23.39 5.68 30.10
N PHE A 6 -22.07 5.83 29.98
CA PHE A 6 -21.49 6.40 28.77
C PHE A 6 -21.95 5.52 27.61
N LEU A 7 -22.60 6.15 26.63
CA LEU A 7 -23.06 5.49 25.42
C LEU A 7 -21.82 4.92 24.71
N ASP A 8 -21.70 3.61 24.67
CA ASP A 8 -20.61 2.92 23.98
C ASP A 8 -20.74 3.24 22.48
N VAL A 9 -19.89 4.15 21.96
CA VAL A 9 -19.91 4.51 20.54
C VAL A 9 -19.10 3.45 19.80
N SER A 10 -19.78 2.39 19.40
CA SER A 10 -19.21 1.32 18.60
C SER A 10 -19.12 1.74 17.13
N LEU A 11 -17.90 1.81 16.61
CA LEU A 11 -17.61 2.00 15.19
C LEU A 11 -17.27 0.65 14.56
N ALA A 12 -18.24 0.06 13.85
CA ALA A 12 -18.07 -1.19 13.09
C ALA A 12 -18.16 -0.90 11.58
N PRO A 13 -17.02 -0.73 10.88
CA PRO A 13 -17.00 -0.48 9.45
C PRO A 13 -17.49 -1.71 8.69
N ASP A 14 -18.61 -1.58 7.98
CA ASP A 14 -19.11 -2.59 7.05
C ASP A 14 -19.31 -1.97 5.66
N PRO A 15 -18.48 -2.35 4.66
CA PRO A 15 -18.65 -1.88 3.28
C PRO A 15 -19.95 -2.39 2.63
N SER A 16 -20.68 -3.29 3.27
CA SER A 16 -22.00 -3.79 2.83
C SER A 16 -23.16 -2.99 3.41
N ALA A 17 -22.91 -2.16 4.44
CA ALA A 17 -23.95 -1.37 5.10
C ALA A 17 -24.51 -0.25 4.22
N LEU A 18 -23.79 0.16 3.16
CA LEU A 18 -24.27 1.10 2.16
C LEU A 18 -24.38 0.45 0.78
N PRO A 19 -25.48 0.67 0.03
CA PRO A 19 -25.60 0.22 -1.35
C PRO A 19 -24.44 0.77 -2.19
N GLY A 20 -23.59 -0.13 -2.72
CA GLY A 20 -22.46 0.23 -3.58
C GLY A 20 -21.07 0.15 -2.93
N GLY A 21 -20.94 -0.13 -1.62
CA GLY A 21 -19.62 -0.27 -1.01
C GLY A 21 -18.82 -1.48 -1.51
N SER A 22 -19.49 -2.55 -1.95
CA SER A 22 -18.84 -3.69 -2.63
C SER A 22 -18.23 -3.31 -3.99
N VAL A 23 -18.85 -2.38 -4.71
CA VAL A 23 -18.34 -1.85 -5.98
C VAL A 23 -17.11 -0.99 -5.73
N LEU A 24 -17.16 -0.11 -4.72
CA LEU A 24 -16.01 0.69 -4.31
C LEU A 24 -14.83 -0.18 -3.88
N GLN A 25 -15.08 -1.22 -3.08
CA GLN A 25 -14.03 -2.19 -2.69
C GLN A 25 -13.41 -2.87 -3.92
N THR A 26 -14.23 -3.27 -4.89
CA THR A 26 -13.75 -3.90 -6.13
C THR A 26 -12.88 -2.95 -6.95
N LEU A 27 -13.27 -1.68 -7.06
CA LEU A 27 -12.48 -0.66 -7.75
C LEU A 27 -11.13 -0.42 -7.07
N ILE A 28 -11.12 -0.32 -5.73
CA ILE A 28 -9.88 -0.14 -4.95
C ILE A 28 -8.96 -1.35 -5.10
N ASN A 29 -9.50 -2.58 -5.05
CA ASN A 29 -8.74 -3.80 -5.27
C ASN A 29 -8.14 -3.86 -6.67
N GLY A 30 -8.91 -3.46 -7.69
CA GLY A 30 -8.42 -3.35 -9.07
C GLY A 30 -7.29 -2.33 -9.21
N LEU A 31 -7.45 -1.15 -8.60
CA LEU A 31 -6.43 -0.10 -8.59
C LEU A 31 -5.14 -0.56 -7.89
N ALA A 32 -5.25 -1.25 -6.74
CA ALA A 32 -4.11 -1.81 -6.04
C ALA A 32 -3.35 -2.83 -6.93
N GLY A 33 -4.08 -3.66 -7.67
CA GLY A 33 -3.50 -4.57 -8.66
C GLY A 33 -2.70 -3.84 -9.75
N TRP A 34 -3.27 -2.76 -10.31
CA TRP A 34 -2.57 -1.91 -11.28
C TRP A 34 -1.32 -1.23 -10.71
N ALA A 35 -1.39 -0.77 -9.46
CA ALA A 35 -0.25 -0.16 -8.78
C ALA A 35 0.90 -1.16 -8.57
N LEU A 36 0.58 -2.39 -8.17
CA LEU A 36 1.57 -3.48 -8.07
C LEU A 36 2.17 -3.85 -9.43
N LEU A 37 1.35 -3.92 -10.47
CA LEU A 37 1.82 -4.21 -11.83
C LEU A 37 2.77 -3.12 -12.35
N ALA A 38 2.43 -1.84 -12.13
CA ALA A 38 3.26 -0.71 -12.51
C ALA A 38 4.58 -0.69 -11.72
N SER A 39 4.54 -0.98 -10.42
CA SER A 39 5.73 -1.12 -9.58
C SER A 39 6.63 -2.25 -10.08
N LEU A 40 6.06 -3.41 -10.41
CA LEU A 40 6.81 -4.54 -11.00
C LEU A 40 7.49 -4.14 -12.32
N ALA A 41 6.77 -3.47 -13.22
CA ALA A 41 7.33 -3.00 -14.48
C ALA A 41 8.50 -2.02 -14.25
N GLY A 42 8.33 -1.06 -13.34
CA GLY A 42 9.39 -0.13 -12.95
C GLY A 42 10.62 -0.82 -12.35
N LEU A 43 10.40 -1.86 -11.53
CA LEU A 43 11.46 -2.67 -10.94
C LEU A 43 12.25 -3.41 -12.02
N VAL A 44 11.57 -4.06 -12.96
CA VAL A 44 12.20 -4.80 -14.07
C VAL A 44 12.99 -3.85 -14.98
N ILE A 45 12.42 -2.71 -15.36
CA ILE A 45 13.10 -1.71 -16.19
C ILE A 45 14.32 -1.13 -15.46
N GLY A 46 14.16 -0.75 -14.19
CA GLY A 46 15.26 -0.24 -13.36
C GLY A 46 16.39 -1.27 -13.20
N ALA A 47 16.05 -2.54 -13.03
CA ALA A 47 17.01 -3.63 -12.91
C ALA A 47 17.77 -3.85 -14.21
N ALA A 48 17.09 -3.80 -15.36
CA ALA A 48 17.73 -3.90 -16.67
C ALA A 48 18.72 -2.74 -16.91
N VAL A 49 18.30 -1.49 -16.64
CA VAL A 49 19.17 -0.31 -16.76
C VAL A 49 20.36 -0.39 -15.80
N TRP A 50 20.14 -0.85 -14.56
CA TRP A 50 21.22 -1.03 -13.59
C TRP A 50 22.23 -2.08 -14.05
N ALA A 51 21.76 -3.23 -14.54
CA ALA A 51 22.63 -4.30 -15.03
C ALA A 51 23.48 -3.85 -16.23
N LEU A 52 22.87 -3.16 -17.20
CA LEU A 52 23.58 -2.61 -18.37
C LEU A 52 24.58 -1.51 -17.98
N GLY A 53 24.20 -0.62 -17.07
CA GLY A 53 25.09 0.44 -16.55
C GLY A 53 26.26 -0.13 -15.76
N ALA A 54 26.04 -1.19 -14.98
CA ALA A 54 27.06 -1.85 -14.19
C ALA A 54 28.11 -2.55 -15.08
N HIS A 55 27.69 -3.13 -16.21
CA HIS A 55 28.60 -3.80 -17.14
C HIS A 55 29.38 -2.82 -18.04
N SER A 56 28.81 -1.65 -18.34
CA SER A 56 29.42 -0.65 -19.24
C SER A 56 30.36 0.36 -18.56
N GLN A 57 30.67 0.19 -17.26
CA GLN A 57 31.42 1.17 -16.45
C GLN A 57 30.79 2.59 -16.45
N ASN A 58 29.53 2.72 -16.88
CA ASN A 58 28.84 3.99 -16.98
C ASN A 58 28.08 4.30 -15.68
N TYR A 59 28.75 4.99 -14.75
CA TYR A 59 28.27 5.27 -13.40
C TYR A 59 26.89 5.94 -13.36
N GLN A 60 26.58 6.82 -14.31
CA GLN A 60 25.32 7.54 -14.35
C GLN A 60 24.13 6.59 -14.55
N GLN A 61 24.26 5.64 -15.49
CA GLN A 61 23.19 4.69 -15.80
C GLN A 61 23.01 3.65 -14.69
N ALA A 62 24.13 3.18 -14.11
CA ALA A 62 24.08 2.26 -12.97
C ALA A 62 23.40 2.90 -11.74
N TYR A 63 23.69 4.17 -11.46
CA TYR A 63 23.11 4.90 -10.33
C TYR A 63 21.60 5.14 -10.51
N LEU A 64 21.18 5.54 -11.71
CA LEU A 64 19.77 5.73 -12.03
C LEU A 64 18.98 4.43 -11.95
N GLY A 65 19.51 3.33 -12.50
CA GLY A 65 18.87 2.02 -12.42
C GLY A 65 18.70 1.53 -10.98
N ARG A 66 19.73 1.66 -10.14
CA ARG A 66 19.66 1.26 -8.72
C ARG A 66 18.60 2.06 -7.96
N ARG A 67 18.52 3.38 -8.18
CA ARG A 67 17.48 4.22 -7.56
C ARG A 67 16.08 3.82 -8.03
N ALA A 68 15.90 3.54 -9.32
CA ALA A 68 14.62 3.10 -9.87
C ALA A 68 14.15 1.78 -9.23
N VAL A 69 15.04 0.79 -9.09
CA VAL A 69 14.74 -0.49 -8.41
C VAL A 69 14.33 -0.27 -6.96
N LEU A 70 15.05 0.57 -6.22
CA LEU A 70 14.75 0.86 -4.81
C LEU A 70 13.39 1.54 -4.64
N VAL A 71 13.09 2.56 -5.47
CA VAL A 71 11.80 3.27 -5.42
C VAL A 71 10.66 2.34 -5.81
N ALA A 72 10.83 1.54 -6.87
CA ALA A 72 9.84 0.56 -7.29
C ALA A 72 9.56 -0.48 -6.19
N GLY A 73 10.61 -1.05 -5.59
CA GLY A 73 10.50 -2.01 -4.50
C GLY A 73 9.82 -1.42 -3.25
N ALA A 74 10.18 -0.20 -2.88
CA ALA A 74 9.51 0.51 -1.78
C ALA A 74 8.02 0.74 -2.06
N ALA A 75 7.68 1.13 -3.29
CA ALA A 75 6.28 1.30 -3.69
C ALA A 75 5.50 -0.02 -3.63
N ALA A 76 6.05 -1.14 -4.11
CA ALA A 76 5.43 -2.46 -4.00
C ALA A 76 5.16 -2.84 -2.53
N LEU A 77 6.16 -2.64 -1.66
CA LEU A 77 6.04 -2.94 -0.24
C LEU A 77 4.94 -2.10 0.40
N LEU A 78 4.89 -0.79 0.13
CA LEU A 78 3.87 0.11 0.68
C LEU A 78 2.46 -0.29 0.23
N VAL A 79 2.27 -0.55 -1.07
CA VAL A 79 0.95 -0.96 -1.60
C VAL A 79 0.52 -2.30 -1.00
N GLY A 80 1.43 -3.27 -0.89
CA GLY A 80 1.14 -4.57 -0.28
C GLY A 80 0.88 -4.50 1.23
N ALA A 81 1.58 -3.60 1.95
CA ALA A 81 1.44 -3.43 3.39
C ALA A 81 0.25 -2.54 3.80
N ALA A 82 -0.29 -1.75 2.87
CA ALA A 82 -1.36 -0.80 3.15
C ALA A 82 -2.55 -1.38 3.93
N PRO A 83 -3.11 -2.57 3.59
CA PRO A 83 -4.23 -3.14 4.34
C PRO A 83 -3.85 -3.48 5.79
N ALA A 84 -2.65 -4.03 6.00
CA ALA A 84 -2.17 -4.39 7.33
C ALA A 84 -1.96 -3.15 8.21
N ILE A 85 -1.42 -2.07 7.64
CA ILE A 85 -1.22 -0.79 8.34
C ILE A 85 -2.58 -0.18 8.75
N VAL A 86 -3.53 -0.11 7.81
CA VAL A 86 -4.87 0.43 8.09
C VAL A 86 -5.57 -0.39 9.18
N ASN A 87 -5.53 -1.72 9.06
CA ASN A 87 -6.09 -2.60 10.08
C ASN A 87 -5.41 -2.41 11.43
N PHE A 88 -4.09 -2.27 11.48
CA PHE A 88 -3.37 -2.05 12.73
C PHE A 88 -3.83 -0.77 13.46
N PHE A 89 -3.84 0.36 12.76
CA PHE A 89 -4.30 1.63 13.35
C PHE A 89 -5.77 1.60 13.76
N PHE A 90 -6.61 0.91 12.98
CA PHE A 90 -8.02 0.73 13.33
C PHE A 90 -8.20 -0.03 14.65
N HIS A 91 -7.53 -1.18 14.82
CA HIS A 91 -7.60 -1.94 16.07
C HIS A 91 -7.00 -1.17 17.26
N LEU A 92 -5.93 -0.40 17.05
CA LEU A 92 -5.39 0.47 18.09
C LEU A 92 -6.38 1.56 18.53
N GLY A 93 -7.10 2.17 17.59
CA GLY A 93 -8.11 3.19 17.92
C GLY A 93 -9.28 2.62 18.72
N LEU A 94 -9.72 1.40 18.40
CA LEU A 94 -10.78 0.71 19.15
C LEU A 94 -10.35 0.25 20.55
N GLY A 95 -9.07 -0.08 20.75
CA GLY A 95 -8.56 -0.52 22.05
C GLY A 95 -8.27 0.61 23.05
N VAL A 96 -8.42 1.87 22.64
CA VAL A 96 -8.10 3.08 23.45
C VAL A 96 -9.38 3.85 23.85
N GLY A 97 -10.57 3.34 23.52
CA GLY A 97 -11.88 3.89 23.89
C GLY A 97 -12.45 3.32 25.17
#